data_AF-X1D5E1-F1
#
_entry.id   AF-X1D5E1-F1
#
_cell.length_a   1.000
_cell.length_b   1.000
_cell.length_c   1.000
_cell.angle_alpha   90.00
_cell.angle_beta   90.00
_cell.angle_gamma   90.00
#
_symmetry.space_group_name_H-M   'P 1'
#
loop_
_entity.id
_entity.type
_entity.pdbx_description
1 polymer ?
#
loop_
_entity_poly.entity_id
_entity_poly.type
_entity_poly.pdbx_seq_one_letter_code
_entity_poly.pdbx_strand_id
1 'polypeptide(L)' 'YNFVIIGDHPKDREIAEMLNCPFIGVLTGFHNEKQLKLDDNSNVLILNSVNDITIDLINSLF' A
#
# COMPACT_ATOMS: atom_id res chain seq x y z
N TYR A 1 11.62 6.95 12.53
CA TYR A 1 10.22 7.36 12.27
C TYR A 1 9.55 6.20 11.57
N ASN A 2 8.38 5.78 12.05
CA ASN A 2 7.58 4.73 11.41
C ASN A 2 6.46 5.43 10.65
N PHE A 3 6.54 5.40 9.32
CA PHE A 3 5.51 5.97 8.44
C PHE A 3 5.10 4.91 7.42
N VAL A 4 3.87 5.04 6.94
CA VAL A 4 3.28 4.18 5.91
C VAL A 4 2.95 5.07 4.72
N ILE A 5 3.23 4.60 3.51
CA ILE A 5 2.84 5.29 2.30
C ILE A 5 1.50 4.75 1.83
N ILE A 6 0.56 5.65 1.58
CA ILE A 6 -0.77 5.33 1.05
C ILE A 6 -0.89 5.99 -0.32
N GLY A 7 -1.22 5.22 -1.35
CA GLY A 7 -1.32 5.73 -2.72
C GLY A 7 -2.07 4.80 -3.65
N ASP A 8 -2.43 5.28 -4.82
CA ASP A 8 -3.15 4.53 -5.86
C ASP A 8 -2.30 4.29 -7.11
N HIS A 9 -1.06 4.78 -7.13
CA HIS A 9 -0.17 4.70 -8.27
C HIS A 9 1.04 3.79 -7.99
N PRO A 10 1.54 3.02 -8.99
CA PRO A 10 2.75 2.20 -8.84
C PRO A 10 3.99 2.96 -8.36
N LYS A 11 4.07 4.26 -8.67
CA LYS A 11 5.16 5.14 -8.19
C LYS A 11 5.15 5.33 -6.67
N ASP A 12 3.97 5.33 -6.04
CA ASP A 12 3.88 5.45 -4.58
C ASP A 12 4.43 4.19 -3.90
N ARG A 13 4.18 3.02 -4.52
CA ARG A 13 4.79 1.75 -4.12
C ARG A 13 6.31 1.78 -4.30
N GLU A 14 6.82 2.24 -5.45
CA GLU A 14 8.27 2.34 -5.68
C GLU A 14 8.94 3.21 -4.61
N ILE A 15 8.31 4.33 -4.22
CA ILE A 15 8.82 5.19 -3.15
C ILE A 15 8.82 4.43 -1.82
N ALA A 16 7.78 3.64 -1.51
CA ALA A 16 7.70 2.86 -0.28
C ALA A 16 8.80 1.77 -0.22
N GLU A 17 9.05 1.10 -1.33
CA GLU A 17 10.15 0.13 -1.45
C GLU A 17 11.52 0.81 -1.29
N MET A 18 11.73 1.97 -1.94
CA MET A 18 12.97 2.75 -1.81
C MET A 18 13.22 3.22 -0.37
N LEU A 19 12.16 3.54 0.37
CA LEU A 19 12.23 3.96 1.77
C LEU A 19 12.16 2.79 2.76
N ASN A 20 12.04 1.55 2.26
CA ASN A 20 11.88 0.33 3.03
C ASN A 20 10.77 0.44 4.10
N CYS A 21 9.63 0.99 3.72
CA CYS A 21 8.47 1.19 4.59
C CYS A 21 7.22 0.50 4.04
N PRO A 22 6.20 0.25 4.88
CA PRO A 22 4.98 -0.37 4.41
C PRO A 22 4.21 0.50 3.42
N PHE A 23 3.48 -0.17 2.52
CA PHE A 23 2.66 0.46 1.48
C PHE A 23 1.21 -0.03 1.56
N ILE A 24 0.27 0.92 1.50
CA ILE A 24 -1.16 0.66 1.35
C ILE A 24 -1.60 1.20 -0.01
N GLY A 25 -1.82 0.30 -0.96
CA GLY A 25 -2.43 0.58 -2.24
C GLY A 25 -3.93 0.78 -2.11
N VAL A 26 -4.50 1.84 -2.69
CA VAL A 26 -5.95 2.05 -2.76
C VAL A 26 -6.43 1.98 -4.20
N LEU A 27 -7.40 1.11 -4.49
CA LEU A 27 -7.93 0.88 -5.84
C LEU A 27 -8.97 1.93 -6.19
N THR A 28 -8.53 3.09 -6.66
CA THR A 28 -9.39 4.18 -7.12
C THR A 28 -9.84 3.99 -8.58
N GLY A 29 -10.53 2.89 -8.89
CA GLY A 29 -11.26 2.69 -10.16
C GLY A 29 -10.45 2.65 -11.48
N PHE A 30 -9.19 3.06 -11.51
CA PHE A 30 -8.33 3.13 -12.71
C PHE A 30 -7.19 2.10 -12.74
N HIS A 31 -6.70 1.67 -11.58
CA HIS A 31 -5.59 0.72 -11.49
C HIS A 31 -6.06 -0.64 -10.97
N ASN A 32 -5.66 -1.69 -11.68
CA ASN A 32 -6.05 -3.06 -11.42
C ASN A 32 -5.14 -3.63 -10.31
N GLU A 33 -5.67 -4.42 -9.36
CA GLU A 33 -4.92 -5.04 -8.25
C GLU A 33 -3.58 -5.68 -8.68
N LYS A 34 -3.58 -6.28 -9.87
CA LYS A 34 -2.42 -6.97 -10.44
C LYS A 34 -1.24 -6.05 -10.77
N GLN A 35 -1.45 -4.76 -10.98
CA GLN A 35 -0.36 -3.81 -11.22
C GLN A 35 0.28 -3.31 -9.92
N LEU A 36 -0.48 -3.32 -8.82
CA LEU A 36 0.00 -2.94 -7.49
C LEU A 36 0.62 -4.13 -6.74
N LYS A 37 0.29 -5.38 -7.10
CA LYS A 37 0.97 -6.62 -6.68
C LYS A 37 2.03 -7.05 -7.70
N LEU A 38 3.15 -6.33 -7.75
CA LEU A 38 4.34 -6.72 -8.51
C LEU A 38 5.14 -7.87 -7.85
N ASP A 39 4.99 -8.12 -6.55
CA ASP A 39 5.64 -9.23 -5.82
C ASP A 39 4.93 -9.54 -4.49
N ASP A 40 5.06 -10.78 -3.99
CA ASP A 40 4.49 -11.32 -2.74
C ASP A 40 5.17 -10.76 -1.46
N ASN A 41 5.62 -9.50 -1.50
CA ASN A 41 6.20 -8.83 -0.34
C ASN A 41 5.13 -8.57 0.72
N SER A 42 5.38 -9.03 1.95
CA SER A 42 4.48 -8.95 3.10
C SER A 42 4.06 -7.55 3.52
N ASN A 43 4.73 -6.51 3.00
CA ASN A 43 4.56 -5.13 3.41
C ASN A 43 3.67 -4.31 2.47
N VAL A 44 3.00 -4.98 1.52
CA VAL A 44 2.05 -4.38 0.58
C VAL A 44 0.65 -4.84 0.92
N LEU A 45 -0.18 -3.90 1.32
CA LEU A 45 -1.61 -4.09 1.48
C LEU A 45 -2.36 -3.39 0.36
N ILE A 46 -3.41 -4.01 -0.17
CA ILE A 46 -4.27 -3.37 -1.17
C ILE A 46 -5.70 -3.32 -0.64
N LEU A 47 -6.31 -2.14 -0.73
CA LEU A 47 -7.67 -1.84 -0.31
C LEU A 47 -8.48 -1.27 -1.47
N ASN A 48 -9.81 -1.43 -1.40
CA ASN A 48 -10.70 -0.86 -2.41
C ASN A 48 -10.92 0.64 -2.20
N SER A 49 -10.90 1.10 -0.95
CA SER A 49 -11.10 2.50 -0.60
C SER A 49 -10.21 2.89 0.58
N VAL A 50 -9.89 4.18 0.67
CA VAL A 50 -9.28 4.79 1.87
C VAL A 50 -10.16 4.61 3.11
N ASN A 51 -11.48 4.46 2.91
CA ASN A 51 -12.42 4.23 4.01
C ASN A 51 -12.25 2.85 4.67
N ASP A 52 -11.57 1.92 4.00
CA ASP A 52 -11.32 0.58 4.53
C ASP A 52 -10.07 0.55 5.44
N ILE A 53 -9.36 1.67 5.58
CA ILE A 53 -8.17 1.79 6.42
C ILE A 53 -8.58 1.82 7.90
N THR A 54 -8.05 0.90 8.69
CA THR A 54 -8.22 0.85 10.15
C THR A 54 -6.87 0.93 10.86
N ILE A 55 -6.90 1.30 12.14
CA ILE A 55 -5.69 1.39 12.97
C ILE A 55 -5.06 0.00 13.14
N ASP A 56 -5.85 -1.04 13.35
CA ASP A 56 -5.36 -2.43 13.48
C ASP A 56 -4.59 -2.89 12.25
N LEU A 57 -5.08 -2.48 11.08
CA LEU A 57 -4.51 -2.81 9.79
C LEU A 57 -3.19 -2.05 9.56
N ILE A 58 -3.09 -0.78 9.96
CA ILE A 58 -1.81 -0.05 9.99
C ILE A 58 -0.83 -0.72 10.95
N ASN A 59 -1.28 -1.13 12.14
CA ASN A 59 -0.42 -1.80 13.13
C ASN A 59 0.06 -3.18 12.65
N SER A 60 -0.71 -3.88 11.81
CA SER A 60 -0.31 -5.17 11.25
C SER A 60 0.85 -5.10 10.25
N LEU A 61 1.19 -3.89 9.79
CA LEU A 61 2.27 -3.63 8.84
C LEU A 61 3.64 -3.39 9.49
N PHE A 62 3.71 -3.38 10.83
CA PHE A 62 4.93 -3.17 11.63
C PHE A 62 5.20 -4.37 12.54
#